data_AF-A0A382A3J9-F1
#
_entry.id   AF-A0A382A3J9-F1
#
_cell.length_a   1.000
_cell.length_b   1.000
_cell.length_c   1.000
_cell.angle_alpha   90.00
_cell.angle_beta   90.00
_cell.angle_gamma   90.00
#
_symmetry.space_group_name_H-M   'P 1'
#
loop_
_entity.id
_entity.type
_entity.pdbx_description
1 polymer ?
#
loop_
_entity_poly.entity_id
_entity_poly.type
_entity_poly.pdbx_seq_one_letter_code
_entity_poly.pdbx_strand_id
1 'polypeptide(L)'
;MSIFEFSSIIVAIVVGLAIANVLDKFSYTIKVTNWIKQGWFQSLVCVLVLTMMLGYFWGFWGMFYDFTEIGLLSFVLGPFISITSLYLISVFLPVPRLNENSTDIDDYFMEGRKPFYIVMTIFIVQSQLTAFYYPHTTPELLVLLTLPLMLLGVQLKTIRGQKIALTGAVVLVVLILASTFITQTA
;
A
#
# COMPACT_ATOMS: atom_id res chain seq x y z
N MET A 1 -12.19 -28.81 -2.30
CA MET A 1 -11.77 -27.40 -2.34
C MET A 1 -10.27 -27.39 -2.21
N SER A 2 -9.55 -26.88 -3.20
CA SER A 2 -8.08 -26.79 -3.12
C SER A 2 -7.67 -25.73 -2.09
N ILE A 3 -6.46 -25.84 -1.55
CA ILE A 3 -5.92 -24.83 -0.61
C ILE A 3 -5.84 -23.46 -1.30
N PHE A 4 -5.59 -23.43 -2.62
CA PHE A 4 -5.65 -22.23 -3.43
C PHE A 4 -7.05 -21.61 -3.50
N GLU A 5 -8.10 -22.39 -3.76
CA GLU A 5 -9.49 -21.90 -3.78
C GLU A 5 -9.88 -21.28 -2.43
N PHE A 6 -9.47 -21.91 -1.33
CA PHE A 6 -9.74 -21.38 0.01
C PHE A 6 -8.93 -20.09 0.29
N SER A 7 -7.64 -20.11 -0.02
CA SER A 7 -6.73 -18.97 0.16
C SER A 7 -7.16 -17.76 -0.67
N SER A 8 -7.50 -17.95 -1.94
CA SER A 8 -7.88 -16.88 -2.86
C SER A 8 -9.16 -16.18 -2.43
N ILE A 9 -10.14 -16.91 -1.88
CA ILE A 9 -11.36 -16.32 -1.30
C ILE A 9 -11.01 -15.45 -0.09
N ILE A 10 -10.20 -15.94 0.85
CA ILE A 10 -9.80 -15.16 2.03
C ILE A 10 -9.04 -13.90 1.61
N VAL A 11 -8.08 -14.04 0.69
CA VAL A 11 -7.31 -12.91 0.17
C VAL A 11 -8.23 -11.89 -0.49
N ALA A 12 -9.16 -12.33 -1.34
CA ALA A 12 -10.11 -11.45 -2.01
C ALA A 12 -11.02 -10.69 -1.03
N ILE A 13 -11.53 -11.36 0.01
CA ILE A 13 -12.39 -10.74 1.02
C ILE A 13 -11.61 -9.68 1.80
N VAL A 14 -10.45 -10.03 2.35
CA VAL A 14 -9.67 -9.15 3.21
C VAL A 14 -9.12 -7.95 2.43
N VAL A 15 -8.58 -8.20 1.23
CA VAL A 15 -8.06 -7.13 0.36
C VAL A 15 -9.20 -6.27 -0.17
N GLY A 16 -10.33 -6.86 -0.56
CA GLY A 16 -11.52 -6.12 -0.99
C GLY A 16 -12.06 -5.20 0.10
N LEU A 17 -12.11 -5.67 1.35
CA LEU A 17 -12.49 -4.86 2.51
C LEU A 17 -11.49 -3.72 2.77
N ALA A 18 -10.19 -3.99 2.63
CA ALA A 18 -9.14 -2.98 2.76
C ALA A 18 -9.29 -1.89 1.68
N ILE A 19 -9.53 -2.27 0.43
CA ILE A 19 -9.78 -1.36 -0.70
C ILE A 19 -11.01 -0.49 -0.41
N ALA A 20 -12.12 -1.08 0.05
CA ALA A 20 -13.32 -0.33 0.40
C ALA A 20 -13.06 0.73 1.48
N ASN A 21 -12.28 0.38 2.51
CA ASN A 21 -11.86 1.31 3.57
C ASN A 21 -11.05 2.50 3.02
N VAL A 22 -10.12 2.25 2.10
CA VAL A 22 -9.31 3.32 1.50
C VAL A 22 -10.16 4.19 0.57
N LEU A 23 -11.08 3.59 -0.20
CA LEU A 23 -12.00 4.33 -1.07
C LEU A 23 -12.93 5.26 -0.28
N ASP A 24 -13.41 4.84 0.89
CA ASP A 24 -14.21 5.68 1.79
C ASP A 24 -13.41 6.92 2.22
N LYS A 25 -12.18 6.72 2.74
CA LYS A 25 -11.26 7.79 3.12
C LYS A 25 -10.89 8.72 1.94
N PHE A 26 -10.69 8.15 0.76
CA PHE A 26 -10.44 8.89 -0.48
C PHE A 26 -11.63 9.79 -0.86
N SER A 27 -12.85 9.27 -0.74
CA SER A 27 -14.07 10.02 -1.03
C SER A 27 -14.24 11.23 -0.11
N TYR A 28 -13.90 11.07 1.18
CA TYR A 28 -13.91 12.17 2.15
C TYR A 28 -12.87 13.25 1.79
N THR A 29 -11.66 12.81 1.46
CA THR A 29 -10.56 13.72 1.08
C THR A 29 -10.93 14.62 -0.11
N ILE A 30 -11.66 14.07 -1.09
CA ILE A 30 -12.13 14.84 -2.25
C ILE A 30 -13.24 15.83 -1.89
N LYS A 31 -14.17 15.45 -1.00
CA LYS A 31 -15.38 16.24 -0.73
C LYS A 31 -15.20 17.33 0.33
N VAL A 32 -14.43 17.04 1.39
CA VAL A 32 -14.48 17.84 2.64
C VAL A 32 -13.17 18.58 2.91
N THR A 33 -12.04 18.07 2.42
CA THR A 33 -10.74 18.66 2.74
C THR A 33 -10.46 19.89 1.88
N ASN A 34 -9.85 20.90 2.50
CA ASN A 34 -9.38 22.10 1.80
C ASN A 34 -8.29 21.69 0.78
N TRP A 35 -8.71 21.45 -0.47
CA TRP A 35 -7.96 20.76 -1.53
C TRP A 35 -6.56 21.34 -1.73
N ILE A 36 -6.47 22.67 -1.73
CA ILE A 36 -5.26 23.46 -1.98
C ILE A 36 -4.22 23.28 -0.85
N LYS A 37 -4.66 23.15 0.40
CA LYS A 37 -3.73 23.04 1.53
C LYS A 37 -3.23 21.62 1.73
N GLN A 38 -4.12 20.62 1.72
CA GLN A 38 -3.77 19.25 2.17
C GLN A 38 -4.47 18.11 1.44
N GLY A 39 -5.65 18.36 0.87
CA GLY A 39 -6.47 17.30 0.26
C GLY A 39 -5.75 16.59 -0.89
N TRP A 40 -4.99 17.32 -1.71
CA TRP A 40 -4.25 16.71 -2.81
C TRP A 40 -3.19 15.70 -2.34
N PHE A 41 -2.51 15.95 -1.22
CA PHE A 41 -1.48 15.07 -0.67
C PHE A 41 -2.10 13.78 -0.12
N GLN A 42 -3.15 13.91 0.70
CA GLN A 42 -3.86 12.75 1.25
C GLN A 42 -4.53 11.92 0.14
N SER A 43 -5.09 12.58 -0.88
CA SER A 43 -5.67 11.92 -2.05
C SER A 43 -4.62 11.10 -2.81
N LEU A 44 -3.42 11.66 -2.99
CA LEU A 44 -2.30 10.95 -3.63
C LEU A 44 -1.87 9.72 -2.80
N VAL A 45 -1.76 9.85 -1.47
CA VAL A 45 -1.43 8.71 -0.60
C VAL A 45 -2.50 7.61 -0.70
N CYS A 46 -3.79 7.97 -0.71
CA CYS A 46 -4.87 6.99 -0.92
C CYS A 46 -4.71 6.25 -2.27
N VAL A 47 -4.43 6.97 -3.36
CA VAL A 47 -4.23 6.37 -4.69
C VAL A 47 -3.02 5.43 -4.71
N LEU A 48 -1.92 5.81 -4.07
CA LEU A 48 -0.73 4.96 -3.96
C LEU A 48 -1.04 3.67 -3.18
N VAL A 49 -1.74 3.78 -2.05
CA VAL A 49 -2.14 2.61 -1.25
C VAL A 49 -3.13 1.71 -2.00
N LEU A 50 -4.07 2.28 -2.76
CA LEU A 50 -4.97 1.51 -3.63
C LEU A 50 -4.20 0.77 -4.72
N THR A 51 -3.26 1.45 -5.38
CA THR A 51 -2.42 0.85 -6.42
C THR A 51 -1.60 -0.31 -5.85
N MET A 52 -1.07 -0.15 -4.64
CA MET A 52 -0.35 -1.19 -3.90
C MET A 52 -1.25 -2.40 -3.57
N MET A 53 -2.47 -2.18 -3.09
CA MET A 53 -3.43 -3.26 -2.78
C MET A 53 -3.86 -4.02 -4.03
N LEU A 54 -4.16 -3.30 -5.13
CA LEU A 54 -4.50 -3.92 -6.41
C LEU A 54 -3.30 -4.68 -6.99
N GLY A 55 -2.11 -4.10 -6.90
CA GLY A 55 -0.87 -4.73 -7.32
C GLY A 55 -0.62 -6.05 -6.59
N TYR A 56 -0.81 -6.05 -5.27
CA TYR A 56 -0.72 -7.27 -4.47
C TYR A 56 -1.81 -8.28 -4.85
N PHE A 57 -3.06 -7.85 -5.05
CA PHE A 57 -4.16 -8.73 -5.41
C PHE A 57 -3.91 -9.47 -6.74
N TRP A 58 -3.51 -8.73 -7.77
CA TRP A 58 -3.18 -9.31 -9.07
C TRP A 58 -1.89 -10.14 -9.03
N GLY A 59 -0.89 -9.68 -8.29
CA GLY A 59 0.35 -10.43 -8.07
C GLY A 59 0.12 -11.76 -7.37
N PHE A 60 -0.76 -11.79 -6.37
CA PHE A 60 -1.16 -13.03 -5.68
C PHE A 60 -1.84 -14.00 -6.65
N TRP A 61 -2.77 -13.52 -7.47
CA TRP A 61 -3.43 -14.34 -8.48
C TRP A 61 -2.42 -14.90 -9.49
N GLY A 62 -1.56 -14.08 -10.07
CA GLY A 62 -0.54 -14.54 -11.02
C GLY A 62 0.47 -15.52 -10.42
N MET A 63 0.80 -15.37 -9.13
CA MET A 63 1.77 -16.23 -8.46
C MET A 63 1.21 -17.61 -8.14
N PHE A 64 -0.05 -17.69 -7.68
CA PHE A 64 -0.59 -18.92 -7.13
C PHE A 64 -1.60 -19.64 -8.04
N TYR A 65 -1.90 -19.10 -9.22
CA TYR A 65 -2.87 -19.67 -10.16
C TYR A 65 -2.58 -21.15 -10.52
N ASP A 66 -1.32 -21.48 -10.78
CA ASP A 66 -0.90 -22.82 -11.19
C ASP A 66 -0.54 -23.75 -10.00
N PHE A 67 -0.56 -23.23 -8.77
CA PHE A 67 -0.17 -24.01 -7.59
C PHE A 67 -1.37 -24.78 -7.03
N THR A 68 -1.27 -26.11 -7.07
CA THR A 68 -2.31 -27.00 -6.53
C THR A 68 -2.23 -27.17 -5.00
N GLU A 69 -1.04 -27.01 -4.42
CA GLU A 69 -0.79 -27.18 -2.99
C GLU A 69 0.12 -26.06 -2.45
N ILE A 70 -0.28 -25.47 -1.32
CA ILE A 70 0.53 -24.51 -0.57
C ILE A 70 0.66 -25.07 0.85
N GLY A 71 1.90 -25.23 1.33
CA GLY A 71 2.14 -25.63 2.71
C GLY A 71 1.61 -24.59 3.69
N LEU A 72 1.09 -25.03 4.84
CA LEU A 72 0.48 -24.15 5.85
C LEU A 72 1.43 -23.03 6.31
N LEU A 73 2.72 -23.34 6.49
CA LEU A 73 3.74 -22.37 6.87
C LEU A 73 4.00 -21.33 5.77
N SER A 74 4.01 -21.74 4.50
CA SER A 74 4.11 -20.84 3.35
C SER A 74 2.88 -19.94 3.22
N PHE A 75 1.68 -20.46 3.49
CA PHE A 75 0.45 -19.67 3.50
C PHE A 75 0.44 -18.62 4.62
N VAL A 76 0.89 -18.98 5.82
CA VAL A 76 0.95 -18.03 6.95
C VAL A 76 2.01 -16.95 6.70
N LEU A 77 3.22 -17.35 6.32
CA LEU A 77 4.35 -16.43 6.13
C LEU A 77 4.22 -15.58 4.86
N GLY A 78 3.56 -16.06 3.82
CA GLY A 78 3.36 -15.31 2.58
C GLY A 78 2.05 -14.53 2.62
N PRO A 79 0.93 -15.12 2.14
CA PRO A 79 -0.30 -14.39 1.93
C PRO A 79 -0.99 -13.88 3.20
N PHE A 80 -1.02 -14.65 4.29
CA PHE A 80 -1.80 -14.28 5.47
C PHE A 80 -1.31 -13.00 6.16
N ILE A 81 0.00 -12.92 6.48
CA ILE A 81 0.53 -11.70 7.10
C ILE A 81 0.50 -10.53 6.11
N SER A 82 0.66 -10.77 4.80
CA SER A 82 0.56 -9.72 3.78
C SER A 82 -0.84 -9.11 3.71
N ILE A 83 -1.90 -9.92 3.63
CA ILE A 83 -3.29 -9.40 3.61
C ILE A 83 -3.67 -8.73 4.92
N THR A 84 -3.20 -9.25 6.06
CA THR A 84 -3.43 -8.64 7.37
C THR A 84 -2.75 -7.27 7.44
N SER A 85 -1.53 -7.17 6.95
CA SER A 85 -0.80 -5.91 6.88
C SER A 85 -1.48 -4.91 5.95
N LEU A 86 -1.94 -5.33 4.77
CA LEU A 86 -2.71 -4.46 3.87
C LEU A 86 -4.00 -3.96 4.51
N TYR A 87 -4.73 -4.83 5.21
CA TYR A 87 -5.91 -4.40 5.95
C TYR A 87 -5.57 -3.38 7.04
N LEU A 88 -4.53 -3.62 7.84
CA LEU A 88 -4.08 -2.67 8.87
C LEU A 88 -3.57 -1.35 8.26
N ILE A 89 -2.91 -1.37 7.10
CA ILE A 89 -2.54 -0.17 6.33
C ILE A 89 -3.80 0.63 5.99
N SER A 90 -4.90 -0.02 5.56
CA SER A 90 -6.17 0.68 5.28
C SER A 90 -6.75 1.35 6.53
N VAL A 91 -6.66 0.67 7.68
CA VAL A 91 -7.21 1.15 8.96
C VAL A 91 -6.40 2.33 9.49
N PHE A 92 -5.07 2.18 9.53
CA PHE A 92 -4.17 3.21 10.07
C PHE A 92 -3.82 4.31 9.07
N LEU A 93 -4.29 4.23 7.82
CA LEU A 93 -4.12 5.30 6.85
C LEU A 93 -4.51 6.65 7.49
N PRO A 94 -3.58 7.61 7.62
CA PRO A 94 -3.76 8.85 8.38
C PRO A 94 -4.62 9.87 7.61
N VAL A 95 -5.83 9.44 7.27
CA VAL A 95 -6.84 10.18 6.52
C VAL A 95 -8.15 10.04 7.29
N PRO A 96 -8.75 11.16 7.73
CA PRO A 96 -10.00 11.14 8.50
C PRO A 96 -11.17 10.57 7.68
N ARG A 97 -12.14 10.00 8.39
CA ARG A 97 -13.37 9.47 7.80
C ARG A 97 -14.49 10.51 7.77
N LEU A 98 -15.51 10.25 6.95
CA LEU A 98 -16.74 11.05 6.82
C LEU A 98 -17.43 11.41 8.14
N ASN A 99 -17.25 10.62 9.20
CA ASN A 99 -17.93 10.77 10.48
C ASN A 99 -17.01 11.29 11.61
N GLU A 100 -15.76 11.65 11.31
CA GLU A 100 -14.81 12.18 12.29
C GLU A 100 -14.76 13.72 12.18
N ASN A 101 -15.22 14.40 13.24
CA ASN A 101 -15.16 15.86 13.37
C ASN A 101 -13.76 16.32 13.78
N SER A 102 -12.72 15.93 13.03
CA SER A 102 -11.39 16.50 13.25
C SER A 102 -11.34 17.88 12.58
N THR A 103 -11.59 18.94 13.37
CA THR A 103 -11.37 20.33 12.93
C THR A 103 -9.91 20.60 12.56
N ASP A 104 -8.98 19.74 13.00
CA ASP A 104 -7.57 19.79 12.65
C ASP A 104 -7.08 18.48 12.00
N ILE A 105 -6.89 18.53 10.69
CA ILE A 105 -6.44 17.40 9.86
C ILE A 105 -4.94 17.14 10.07
N ASP A 106 -4.18 18.16 10.51
CA ASP A 106 -2.74 18.06 10.74
C ASP A 106 -2.44 17.19 11.96
N ASP A 107 -3.16 17.42 13.06
CA ASP A 107 -3.02 16.64 14.28
C ASP A 107 -3.46 15.19 14.06
N TYR A 108 -4.58 14.97 13.37
CA TYR A 108 -5.04 13.61 13.02
C TYR A 108 -3.99 12.85 12.21
N PHE A 109 -3.36 13.51 11.23
CA PHE A 109 -2.30 12.89 10.45
C PHE A 109 -1.08 12.54 11.32
N MET A 110 -0.70 13.44 12.23
CA MET A 110 0.47 13.29 13.11
C MET A 110 0.29 12.22 14.18
N GLU A 111 -0.94 11.97 14.63
CA GLU A 111 -1.30 10.87 15.52
C GLU A 111 -1.31 9.52 14.79
N GLY A 112 -1.96 9.44 13.63
CA GLY A 112 -2.12 8.20 12.86
C GLY A 112 -0.85 7.71 12.13
N ARG A 113 0.15 8.59 11.92
CA ARG A 113 1.34 8.25 11.10
C ARG A 113 2.18 7.10 11.66
N LYS A 114 2.35 7.00 12.99
CA LYS A 114 3.24 6.01 13.60
C LYS A 114 2.78 4.58 13.32
N PRO A 115 1.53 4.19 13.68
CA PRO A 115 1.07 2.83 13.39
C PRO A 115 1.03 2.55 11.89
N PHE A 116 0.68 3.54 11.05
CA PHE A 116 0.71 3.40 9.61
C PHE A 116 2.09 2.98 9.08
N TYR A 117 3.15 3.74 9.40
CA TYR A 117 4.49 3.44 8.90
C TYR A 117 5.08 2.15 9.48
N ILE A 118 4.75 1.80 10.72
CA ILE A 118 5.16 0.52 11.31
C ILE A 118 4.60 -0.65 10.51
N VAL A 119 3.29 -0.65 10.25
CA VAL A 119 2.65 -1.74 9.50
C VAL A 119 3.13 -1.77 8.05
N MET A 120 3.34 -0.61 7.44
CA MET A 120 3.90 -0.52 6.09
C MET A 120 5.33 -1.10 6.03
N THR A 121 6.13 -0.90 7.08
CA THR A 121 7.46 -1.54 7.24
C THR A 121 7.37 -3.04 7.30
N ILE A 122 6.45 -3.56 8.12
CA ILE A 122 6.23 -5.00 8.22
C ILE A 122 5.85 -5.58 6.85
N PHE A 123 4.95 -4.92 6.13
CA PHE A 123 4.54 -5.34 4.79
C PHE A 123 5.72 -5.37 3.80
N ILE A 124 6.55 -4.32 3.74
CA ILE A 124 7.69 -4.28 2.82
C ILE A 124 8.71 -5.36 3.14
N VAL A 125 9.12 -5.46 4.41
CA VAL A 125 10.12 -6.46 4.84
C VAL A 125 9.62 -7.86 4.49
N GLN A 126 8.35 -8.14 4.76
CA GLN A 126 7.77 -9.43 4.40
C GLN A 126 7.67 -9.65 2.89
N SER A 127 7.29 -8.63 2.12
CA SER A 127 7.22 -8.74 0.66
C SER A 127 8.60 -9.08 0.06
N GLN A 128 9.67 -8.50 0.59
CA GLN A 128 11.05 -8.80 0.19
C GLN A 128 11.46 -10.22 0.60
N LEU A 129 11.10 -10.64 1.82
CA LEU A 129 11.33 -12.00 2.28
C LEU A 129 10.62 -13.02 1.36
N THR A 130 9.38 -12.72 0.99
CA THR A 130 8.58 -13.58 0.09
C THR A 130 9.20 -13.65 -1.31
N ALA A 131 9.67 -12.52 -1.86
CA ALA A 131 10.38 -12.49 -3.14
C ALA A 131 11.68 -13.32 -3.10
N PHE A 132 12.40 -13.31 -1.98
CA PHE A 132 13.58 -14.15 -1.79
C PHE A 132 13.26 -15.65 -1.76
N TYR A 133 12.16 -16.04 -1.10
CA TYR A 133 11.71 -17.44 -1.06
C TYR A 133 11.11 -17.93 -2.38
N TYR A 134 10.57 -17.02 -3.21
CA TYR A 134 9.94 -17.33 -4.50
C TYR A 134 10.60 -16.53 -5.64
N PRO A 135 11.83 -16.89 -6.08
CA PRO A 135 12.65 -16.09 -7.00
C PRO A 135 12.14 -16.01 -8.45
N HIS A 136 11.11 -16.78 -8.83
CA HIS A 136 10.46 -16.68 -10.14
C HIS A 136 9.37 -15.60 -10.20
N THR A 137 9.21 -14.84 -9.12
CA THR A 137 8.18 -13.82 -9.02
C THR A 137 8.73 -12.51 -9.55
N THR A 138 7.92 -11.77 -10.30
CA THR A 138 8.18 -10.38 -10.69
C THR A 138 7.44 -9.41 -9.77
N PRO A 139 7.86 -9.17 -8.50
CA PRO A 139 7.29 -8.12 -7.66
C PRO A 139 8.20 -6.91 -7.53
N GLU A 140 9.31 -6.84 -8.28
CA GLU A 140 10.36 -5.83 -8.05
C GLU A 140 9.85 -4.39 -8.24
N LEU A 141 8.95 -4.15 -9.20
CA LEU A 141 8.48 -2.81 -9.55
C LEU A 141 7.51 -2.20 -8.53
N LEU A 142 6.67 -3.00 -7.87
CA LEU A 142 5.65 -2.50 -6.92
C LEU A 142 6.25 -2.19 -5.54
N VAL A 143 7.26 -2.94 -5.11
CA VAL A 143 7.97 -2.68 -3.85
C VAL A 143 8.96 -1.51 -4.00
N LEU A 144 9.58 -1.34 -5.18
CA LEU A 144 10.39 -0.16 -5.49
C LEU A 144 9.56 1.14 -5.40
N LEU A 145 8.27 1.05 -5.71
CA LEU A 145 7.33 2.18 -5.73
C LEU A 145 6.91 2.63 -4.32
N THR A 146 6.98 1.74 -3.33
CA THR A 146 6.54 1.96 -1.95
C THR A 146 7.69 2.35 -1.01
N LEU A 147 8.93 2.04 -1.37
CA LEU A 147 10.16 2.44 -0.65
C LEU A 147 10.32 3.97 -0.44
N PRO A 148 10.04 4.84 -1.45
CA PRO A 148 10.11 6.29 -1.28
C PRO A 148 9.06 6.82 -0.29
N LEU A 149 7.88 6.19 -0.24
CA LEU A 149 6.77 6.52 0.68
C LEU A 149 7.18 6.31 2.15
N MET A 150 8.01 5.30 2.40
CA MET A 150 8.45 4.89 3.73
C MET A 150 9.63 5.69 4.27
N LEU A 151 10.65 5.93 3.43
CA LEU A 151 11.83 6.71 3.82
C LEU A 151 11.50 8.16 4.21
N LEU A 152 10.39 8.69 3.68
CA LEU A 152 10.03 10.09 3.81
C LEU A 152 9.03 10.35 4.94
N GLY A 153 8.29 9.34 5.34
CA GLY A 153 7.31 9.41 6.43
C GLY A 153 7.92 9.44 7.83
N VAL A 154 8.97 8.64 8.04
CA VAL A 154 9.54 8.35 9.37
C VAL A 154 10.43 9.49 9.90
N GLN A 155 11.09 10.25 9.04
CA GLN A 155 12.08 11.26 9.47
C GLN A 155 11.56 12.70 9.56
N LEU A 156 10.43 13.01 8.92
CA LEU A 156 9.97 14.39 8.82
C LEU A 156 8.95 14.70 9.94
N LYS A 157 9.33 15.61 10.85
CA LYS A 157 8.45 16.12 11.92
C LYS A 157 7.39 17.11 11.42
N THR A 158 7.49 17.58 10.17
CA THR A 158 6.63 18.61 9.59
C THR A 158 5.90 18.11 8.36
N ILE A 159 4.59 18.38 8.30
CA ILE A 159 3.70 18.09 7.16
C ILE A 159 4.24 18.67 5.85
N ARG A 160 4.82 19.87 5.89
CA ARG A 160 5.41 20.52 4.70
C ARG A 160 6.59 19.73 4.12
N GLY A 161 7.41 19.12 4.98
CA GLY A 161 8.50 18.26 4.57
C GLY A 161 7.98 17.00 3.88
N GLN A 162 6.95 16.37 4.47
CA GLN A 162 6.35 15.15 3.90
C GLN A 162 5.70 15.40 2.54
N LYS A 163 5.07 16.57 2.33
CA LYS A 163 4.53 16.98 1.03
C LYS A 163 5.61 17.04 -0.06
N ILE A 164 6.69 17.77 0.20
CA ILE A 164 7.80 17.92 -0.76
C ILE A 164 8.41 16.56 -1.08
N ALA A 165 8.62 15.77 -0.03
CA ALA A 165 9.18 14.46 -0.13
C ALA A 165 8.34 13.48 -0.96
N LEU A 166 7.04 13.36 -0.70
CA LEU A 166 6.15 12.51 -1.48
C LEU A 166 6.12 12.93 -2.96
N THR A 167 6.14 14.23 -3.23
CA THR A 167 6.19 14.73 -4.61
C THR A 167 7.48 14.30 -5.32
N GLY A 168 8.63 14.43 -4.64
CA GLY A 168 9.92 13.97 -5.17
C GLY A 168 9.98 12.45 -5.37
N ALA A 169 9.42 11.69 -4.44
CA ALA A 169 9.28 10.23 -4.52
C ALA A 169 8.48 9.78 -5.74
N VAL A 170 7.32 10.41 -5.98
CA VAL A 170 6.45 10.10 -7.12
C VAL A 170 7.17 10.43 -8.44
N VAL A 171 7.86 11.56 -8.51
CA VAL A 171 8.65 11.92 -9.70
C VAL A 171 9.76 10.90 -9.95
N LEU A 172 10.47 10.47 -8.91
CA LEU A 172 11.53 9.46 -9.01
C LEU A 172 10.97 8.12 -9.52
N VAL A 173 9.83 7.69 -9.00
CA VAL A 173 9.12 6.50 -9.46
C VAL A 173 8.74 6.60 -10.93
N VAL A 174 8.14 7.71 -11.34
CA VAL A 174 7.74 7.94 -12.73
C VAL A 174 8.96 7.91 -13.66
N LEU A 175 10.09 8.46 -13.22
CA LEU A 175 11.35 8.40 -13.96
C LEU A 175 11.91 6.98 -14.05
N ILE A 176 11.86 6.20 -12.97
CA ILE A 176 12.29 4.79 -12.98
C ILE A 176 11.40 3.99 -13.94
N LEU A 177 10.08 4.12 -13.82
CA LEU A 177 9.12 3.47 -14.72
C LEU A 177 9.38 3.86 -16.18
N ALA A 178 9.52 5.16 -16.47
CA ALA A 178 9.85 5.64 -17.81
C ALA A 178 11.17 5.05 -18.33
N SER A 179 12.20 4.96 -17.48
CA SER A 179 13.49 4.37 -17.87
C SER A 179 13.40 2.87 -18.17
N THR A 180 12.60 2.12 -17.39
CA THR A 180 12.39 0.68 -17.62
C THR A 180 11.58 0.40 -18.90
N PHE A 181 10.64 1.29 -19.25
CA PHE A 181 9.88 1.20 -20.51
C PHE A 181 10.74 1.51 -21.74
N ILE A 182 11.69 2.44 -21.64
CA ILE A 182 12.63 2.76 -22.74
C ILE A 182 13.56 1.56 -23.01
N THR A 183 14.00 0.85 -21.98
CA THR A 183 14.88 -0.34 -22.15
C THR A 183 14.17 -1.59 -22.69
N GLN A 184 12.84 -1.66 -22.67
CA GLN A 184 12.08 -2.79 -23.25
C GLN A 184 11.67 -2.58 -24.71
N THR A 185 11.89 -1.38 -25.27
CA THR A 185 11.50 -1.01 -26.64
C THR A 185 12.70 -0.82 -27.59
N ALA A 186 13.91 -1.07 -27.11
CA ALA A 186 15.16 -1.09 -27.88
C ALA A 186 15.67 -2.53 -28.03
#